data_AF-A0A8R7QGC3-F1
#
_entry.id   AF-A0A8R7QGC3-F1
#
_cell.length_a   1.000
_cell.length_b   1.000
_cell.length_c   1.000
_cell.angle_alpha   90.00
_cell.angle_beta   90.00
_cell.angle_gamma   90.00
#
_symmetry.space_group_name_H-M   'P 1'
#
loop_
_entity.id
_entity.type
_entity.pdbx_description
1 polymer ?
#
loop_
_entity_poly.entity_id
_entity_poly.type
_entity_poly.pdbx_seq_one_letter_code
_entity_poly.pdbx_strand_id
1 'polypeptide(L)'
;MKSHAHLKLNRFDRIVFNFPHAVFTGSETQQHMIDSHKQLVEAFFRNAIHLLRPDGEIHVTHKTGHPYRSWEIEQLASESALVMFKMDYFSKDDYPGYNQKRGSGMRC
;
A
#
# COMPACT_ATOMS: atom_id res chain seq x y z
N MET A 1 11.12 4.22 9.20
CA MET A 1 11.45 4.70 7.84
C MET A 1 11.80 6.19 7.82
N LYS A 2 10.92 7.09 8.27
CA LYS A 2 11.18 8.55 8.29
C LYS A 2 12.38 9.03 9.11
N SER A 3 12.93 8.19 10.00
CA SER A 3 14.09 8.51 10.85
C SER A 3 15.44 8.12 10.23
N HIS A 4 15.45 7.42 9.10
CA HIS A 4 16.69 6.93 8.49
C HIS A 4 17.48 8.10 7.88
N ALA A 5 18.75 8.26 8.27
CA ALA A 5 19.55 9.45 7.95
C ALA A 5 19.57 9.78 6.44
N HIS A 6 19.81 8.78 5.60
CA HIS A 6 19.83 8.96 4.14
C HIS A 6 18.45 9.23 3.51
N LEU A 7 17.36 8.81 4.16
CA LEU A 7 16.00 9.08 3.68
C LEU A 7 15.50 10.45 4.15
N LYS A 8 15.93 10.93 5.32
CA LYS A 8 15.60 12.28 5.79
C LYS A 8 16.20 13.38 4.91
N LEU A 9 17.38 13.12 4.36
CA LEU A 9 18.09 14.08 3.51
C LEU A 9 17.55 14.12 2.08
N ASN A 10 16.79 13.10 1.66
CA ASN A 10 16.32 12.94 0.29
C ASN A 10 14.80 12.87 0.27
N ARG A 11 14.17 13.84 -0.40
CA ARG A 11 12.74 13.78 -0.72
C ARG A 11 12.53 13.13 -2.09
N PHE A 12 11.43 12.41 -2.23
CA PHE A 12 11.11 11.63 -3.42
C PHE A 12 10.00 12.30 -4.23
N ASP A 13 10.13 12.23 -5.55
CA ASP A 13 9.09 12.61 -6.50
C ASP A 13 8.00 11.53 -6.60
N ARG A 14 8.37 10.25 -6.42
CA ARG A 14 7.43 9.13 -6.40
C ARG A 14 7.82 8.11 -5.33
N ILE A 15 6.82 7.64 -4.58
CA ILE A 15 6.96 6.51 -3.65
C ILE A 15 5.93 5.45 -4.06
N VAL A 16 6.40 4.24 -4.33
CA VAL A 16 5.55 3.14 -4.84
C VAL A 16 5.42 2.05 -3.78
N PHE A 17 4.19 1.61 -3.51
CA PHE A 17 3.90 0.48 -2.64
C PHE A 17 2.99 -0.53 -3.33
N ASN A 18 3.59 -1.61 -3.81
CA ASN A 18 2.90 -2.62 -4.61
C ASN A 18 2.36 -3.74 -3.73
N PHE A 19 1.04 -3.94 -3.78
CA PHE A 19 0.32 -5.01 -3.07
C PHE A 19 0.69 -5.08 -1.59
N PRO A 20 0.45 -3.99 -0.83
CA PRO A 20 0.75 -3.95 0.60
C PRO A 20 0.06 -5.11 1.31
N HIS A 21 0.78 -5.76 2.21
CA HIS A 21 0.27 -6.91 2.93
C HIS A 21 0.92 -7.03 4.29
N ALA A 22 0.09 -7.13 5.34
CA ALA A 22 0.59 -7.37 6.69
C ALA A 22 0.95 -8.85 6.87
N VAL A 23 1.63 -9.18 7.96
CA VAL A 23 1.98 -10.57 8.28
C VAL A 23 0.71 -11.42 8.34
N PHE A 24 0.73 -12.55 7.65
CA PHE A 24 -0.42 -13.45 7.53
C PHE A 24 -0.54 -14.34 8.78
N THR A 25 -1.56 -14.09 9.61
CA THR A 25 -1.84 -14.88 10.82
C THR A 25 -3.22 -15.53 10.81
N GLY A 26 -3.96 -15.43 9.70
CA GLY A 26 -5.35 -15.88 9.58
C GLY A 26 -5.89 -15.65 8.17
N SER A 27 -7.20 -15.85 7.99
CA SER A 27 -7.87 -15.61 6.70
C SER A 27 -7.99 -14.11 6.42
N GLU A 28 -7.71 -13.69 5.18
CA GLU A 28 -7.89 -12.31 4.68
C GLU A 28 -9.29 -11.73 4.93
N THR A 29 -10.29 -12.59 5.09
CA THR A 29 -11.69 -12.17 5.32
C THR A 29 -12.00 -11.88 6.79
N GLN A 30 -11.08 -12.20 7.72
CA GLN A 30 -11.29 -11.94 9.14
C GLN A 30 -11.04 -10.48 9.46
N GLN A 31 -11.91 -9.88 10.30
CA GLN A 31 -11.83 -8.45 10.61
C GLN A 31 -10.46 -8.04 11.17
N HIS A 32 -9.87 -8.83 12.08
CA HIS A 32 -8.54 -8.52 12.64
C HIS A 32 -7.42 -8.51 11.59
N MET A 33 -7.55 -9.33 10.53
CA MET A 33 -6.60 -9.31 9.40
C MET A 33 -6.79 -8.04 8.58
N ILE A 34 -8.05 -7.71 8.24
CA ILE A 34 -8.40 -6.46 7.55
C ILE A 34 -7.85 -5.25 8.33
N ASP A 35 -8.06 -5.19 9.64
CA ASP A 35 -7.59 -4.11 10.49
C ASP A 35 -6.05 -4.02 10.49
N SER A 36 -5.36 -5.17 10.55
CA SER A 36 -3.89 -5.21 10.47
C SER A 36 -3.37 -4.69 9.13
N HIS A 37 -4.07 -4.99 8.04
CA HIS A 37 -3.75 -4.47 6.71
C HIS A 37 -4.00 -2.96 6.60
N LYS A 38 -5.12 -2.47 7.13
CA LYS A 38 -5.43 -1.02 7.20
C LYS A 38 -4.36 -0.27 7.99
N GLN A 39 -3.97 -0.80 9.16
CA GLN A 39 -2.90 -0.21 10.00
C GLN A 39 -1.56 -0.14 9.26
N LEU A 40 -1.18 -1.17 8.50
CA LEU A 40 0.04 -1.16 7.71
C LEU A 40 0.02 -0.02 6.67
N VAL A 41 -1.09 0.10 5.93
CA VAL A 41 -1.25 1.11 4.87
C VAL A 41 -1.28 2.52 5.45
N GLU A 42 -2.02 2.72 6.54
CA GLU A 42 -2.08 4.01 7.24
C GLU A 42 -0.70 4.43 7.79
N ALA A 43 0.01 3.50 8.45
CA ALA A 43 1.35 3.76 8.96
C ALA A 43 2.32 4.09 7.82
N PHE A 44 2.17 3.43 6.66
CA PHE A 44 2.93 3.78 5.46
C PHE A 44 2.64 5.21 5.00
N PHE A 45 1.38 5.61 4.82
CA PHE A 45 1.02 6.97 4.38
C PHE A 45 1.56 8.05 5.32
N ARG A 46 1.35 7.88 6.64
CA ARG A 46 1.86 8.79 7.68
C ARG A 46 3.39 8.92 7.66
N ASN A 47 4.13 7.89 7.22
CA ASN A 47 5.58 7.97 7.08
C ASN A 47 6.01 8.54 5.73
N ALA A 48 5.34 8.14 4.65
CA ALA A 48 5.69 8.49 3.27
C ALA A 48 5.48 9.98 2.98
N ILE A 49 4.43 10.60 3.52
CA ILE A 49 4.14 12.02 3.30
C ILE A 49 5.31 12.94 3.71
N HIS A 50 6.05 12.59 4.76
CA HIS A 50 7.20 13.36 5.21
C HIS A 50 8.44 13.22 4.30
N LEU A 51 8.43 12.24 3.41
CA LEU A 51 9.49 11.95 2.46
C LEU A 51 9.15 12.45 1.05
N LEU A 52 7.96 13.00 0.82
CA LEU A 52 7.58 13.57 -0.48
C LEU A 52 8.14 14.99 -0.68
N ARG A 53 8.37 15.32 -1.95
CA ARG A 53 8.49 16.70 -2.44
C ARG A 53 7.11 17.37 -2.49
N PRO A 54 7.02 18.71 -2.63
CA PRO A 54 5.74 19.44 -2.69
C PRO A 54 4.72 18.89 -3.69
N ASP A 55 5.18 18.32 -4.81
CA ASP A 55 4.34 17.70 -5.85
C ASP A 55 4.60 16.19 -6.00
N GLY A 56 5.14 15.57 -4.94
CA GLY A 56 5.46 14.16 -4.94
C GLY A 56 4.21 13.28 -4.88
N GLU A 57 4.28 12.11 -5.51
CA GLU A 57 3.15 11.19 -5.61
C GLU A 57 3.39 9.89 -4.84
N ILE A 58 2.33 9.37 -4.21
CA ILE A 58 2.32 8.01 -3.66
C ILE A 58 1.46 7.13 -4.57
N HIS A 59 2.04 6.03 -5.03
CA HIS A 59 1.38 5.05 -5.89
C HIS A 59 1.16 3.77 -5.11
N VAL A 60 -0.10 3.39 -4.91
CA VAL A 60 -0.45 2.13 -4.25
C VAL A 60 -1.14 1.22 -5.25
N THR A 61 -0.54 0.07 -5.55
CA THR A 61 -1.20 -0.97 -6.33
C THR A 61 -1.92 -1.92 -5.39
N HIS A 62 -3.22 -2.10 -5.59
CA HIS A 62 -4.04 -2.90 -4.71
C HIS A 62 -5.16 -3.63 -5.47
N LYS A 63 -5.63 -4.74 -4.91
CA LYS A 63 -6.73 -5.52 -5.48
C LYS A 63 -8.07 -4.86 -5.17
N THR A 64 -9.00 -4.92 -6.11
CA THR A 64 -10.35 -4.32 -5.96
C THR A 64 -11.42 -5.34 -5.55
N GLY A 65 -11.12 -6.64 -5.57
CA GLY A 65 -12.05 -7.69 -5.14
C GLY A 65 -12.21 -7.79 -3.61
N HIS A 66 -13.22 -8.52 -3.15
CA HIS A 66 -13.34 -8.90 -1.74
C HIS A 66 -12.21 -9.88 -1.34
N PRO A 67 -11.62 -9.78 -0.14
CA PRO A 67 -11.90 -8.82 0.94
C PRO A 67 -11.14 -7.49 0.84
N TYR A 68 -10.23 -7.36 -0.13
CA TYR A 68 -9.34 -6.21 -0.31
C TYR A 68 -10.08 -4.88 -0.37
N ARG A 69 -11.21 -4.79 -1.09
CA ARG A 69 -11.99 -3.54 -1.15
C ARG A 69 -12.37 -2.96 0.23
N SER A 70 -12.52 -3.81 1.25
CA SER A 70 -12.89 -3.41 2.62
C SER A 70 -11.75 -2.71 3.37
N TRP A 71 -10.55 -2.62 2.77
CA TRP A 71 -9.43 -1.89 3.34
C TRP A 71 -9.58 -0.38 3.18
N GLU A 72 -10.41 0.08 2.24
CA GLU A 72 -10.75 1.51 2.07
C GLU A 72 -9.50 2.40 1.93
N ILE A 73 -8.56 2.01 1.07
CA ILE A 73 -7.24 2.68 0.95
C ILE A 73 -7.37 4.18 0.69
N GLU A 74 -8.33 4.60 -0.13
CA GLU A 74 -8.58 6.02 -0.39
C GLU A 74 -8.95 6.79 0.89
N GLN A 75 -9.80 6.21 1.75
CA GLN A 75 -10.16 6.81 3.04
C GLN A 75 -8.93 6.89 3.94
N LEU A 76 -8.12 5.83 4.03
CA LEU A 76 -6.88 5.83 4.83
C LEU A 76 -5.89 6.90 4.35
N ALA A 77 -5.83 7.14 3.05
CA ALA A 77 -5.01 8.20 2.47
C ALA A 77 -5.53 9.59 2.87
N SER A 78 -6.84 9.81 2.76
CA SER A 78 -7.52 11.04 3.17
C SER A 78 -7.29 11.38 4.65
N GLU A 79 -7.47 10.39 5.53
CA GLU A 79 -7.19 10.51 6.97
C GLU A 79 -5.69 10.79 7.27
N SER A 80 -4.82 10.47 6.32
CA SER A 80 -3.38 10.75 6.35
C SER A 80 -2.97 12.04 5.63
N ALA A 81 -3.92 12.95 5.36
CA ALA A 81 -3.72 14.22 4.66
C ALA A 81 -3.20 14.08 3.21
N LEU A 82 -3.55 12.99 2.54
CA LEU A 82 -3.32 12.78 1.11
C LEU A 82 -4.65 12.88 0.36
N VAL A 83 -4.61 13.25 -0.92
CA VAL A 83 -5.80 13.25 -1.78
C VAL A 83 -5.58 12.30 -2.93
N MET A 84 -6.57 11.45 -3.21
CA MET A 84 -6.56 10.62 -4.41
C MET A 84 -6.94 11.50 -5.61
N PHE A 85 -5.99 11.71 -6.52
CA PHE A 85 -6.23 12.49 -7.74
C PHE A 85 -6.29 11.62 -9.01
N LYS A 86 -5.81 10.37 -8.93
CA LYS A 86 -5.81 9.43 -10.06
C LYS A 86 -5.98 7.99 -9.58
N MET A 87 -6.72 7.21 -10.37
CA MET A 87 -6.83 5.76 -10.27
C MET A 87 -6.67 5.16 -11.66
N ASP A 88 -5.78 4.18 -11.81
CA ASP A 88 -5.59 3.43 -13.05
C ASP A 88 -5.91 1.95 -12.81
N TYR A 89 -6.42 1.28 -13.85
CA TYR A 89 -6.67 -0.15 -13.80
C TYR A 89 -5.41 -0.93 -14.12
N PHE A 90 -5.12 -1.94 -13.30
CA PHE A 90 -4.09 -2.93 -13.58
C PHE A 90 -4.75 -4.20 -14.13
N SER A 91 -4.53 -4.50 -15.42
CA SER A 91 -4.87 -5.80 -15.98
C SER A 91 -3.63 -6.69 -16.01
N LYS A 92 -3.73 -7.91 -15.47
CA LYS A 92 -2.65 -8.91 -15.58
C LYS A 92 -2.32 -9.22 -17.04
N ASP A 93 -3.31 -9.18 -17.92
CA ASP A 93 -3.18 -9.56 -19.32
C ASP A 93 -2.30 -8.59 -20.13
N ASP A 94 -2.15 -7.35 -19.64
CA ASP A 94 -1.25 -6.35 -20.22
C ASP A 94 0.24 -6.66 -19.93
N TYR A 95 0.52 -7.63 -19.04
CA TYR A 95 1.87 -7.99 -18.62
C TYR A 95 2.14 -9.50 -18.81
N PRO A 96 2.39 -9.96 -20.05
CA PRO A 96 2.73 -11.36 -20.32
C PRO A 96 3.88 -11.85 -19.45
N GLY A 97 3.68 -12.99 -18.79
CA GLY A 97 4.66 -13.58 -17.87
C GLY A 97 4.56 -13.09 -16.41
N TYR A 98 3.78 -12.04 -16.13
CA TYR A 98 3.50 -11.66 -14.74
C TYR A 98 2.70 -12.76 -14.04
N ASN A 99 3.19 -13.23 -12.90
CA ASN A 99 2.46 -14.13 -12.02
C ASN A 99 2.58 -13.61 -10.59
N GLN A 100 1.42 -13.34 -9.98
CA GLN A 100 1.39 -12.91 -8.59
C GLN A 100 1.97 -14.02 -7.71
N LYS A 101 3.09 -13.74 -7.06
CA LYS A 101 3.66 -14.62 -6.05
C LYS A 101 2.95 -14.37 -4.73
N ARG A 102 2.40 -15.43 -4.12
CA ARG A 102 2.06 -15.42 -2.69
C ARG A 102 3.32 -15.69 -1.89
N GLY A 103 3.35 -15.28 -0.62
CA GLY A 103 4.42 -15.68 0.29
C GLY A 103 4.65 -17.20 0.24
N SER A 104 5.84 -17.65 0.61
CA SER A 104 6.17 -19.07 0.67
C SER A 104 6.41 -19.48 2.12
N GLY A 105 5.80 -20.57 2.57
CA GLY A 105 5.99 -21.12 3.92
C GLY A 105 4.70 -21.72 4.47
N MET A 106 4.77 -22.37 5.64
CA MET A 106 3.60 -23.01 6.28
C MET A 106 2.44 -22.06 6.60
N ARG A 107 2.67 -20.75 6.55
CA ARG A 107 1.71 -19.70 6.88
C ARG A 107 1.36 -18.81 5.67
N CYS A 108 1.51 -19.30 4.43
CA CYS A 108 1.23 -18.51 3.22
C CYS A 108 0.46 -19.32 2.17
#